data_AF-A0A0E3Z0A4-F1
#
_entry.id   AF-A0A0E3Z0A4-F1
#
_cell.length_a   1.000
_cell.length_b   1.000
_cell.length_c   1.000
_cell.angle_alpha   90.00
_cell.angle_beta   90.00
_cell.angle_gamma   90.00
#
_symmetry.space_group_name_H-M   'P 1'
#
loop_
_entity.id
_entity.type
_entity.pdbx_description
1 polymer ?
#
loop_
_entity_poly.entity_id
_entity_poly.type
_entity_poly.pdbx_seq_one_letter_code
_entity_poly.pdbx_strand_id
1 'polypeptide(L)' 'MNILLLLIPLSLVLLGVAVAAFVWAVKRGQFDDLDTPALDILEDNDRPAPPPQERDPHGS' A
#
# COMPACT_ATOMS: atom_id res chain seq x y z
N MET A 1 23.69 -35.05 -21.44
CA MET A 1 24.02 -33.63 -21.72
C MET A 1 22.94 -32.87 -22.51
N ASN A 2 21.73 -33.40 -22.71
CA ASN A 2 20.69 -32.75 -23.51
C ASN A 2 19.75 -31.83 -22.70
N ILE A 3 19.58 -32.14 -21.40
CA ILE A 3 18.65 -31.42 -20.51
C ILE A 3 19.07 -29.96 -20.27
N LEU A 4 20.37 -29.67 -20.30
CA LEU A 4 20.89 -28.31 -20.15
C LEU A 4 20.38 -27.38 -21.28
N LEU A 5 20.26 -27.91 -22.50
CA LEU A 5 19.72 -27.16 -23.65
C LEU A 5 18.24 -26.79 -23.45
N LEU A 6 17.50 -27.52 -22.61
CA LEU A 6 16.12 -27.20 -22.25
C LEU A 6 16.03 -26.32 -21.00
N LEU A 7 16.87 -26.57 -20.00
CA LEU A 7 16.85 -25.84 -18.73
C LEU A 7 17.35 -24.39 -18.85
N ILE A 8 18.35 -24.13 -19.70
CA ILE A 8 18.87 -22.78 -19.92
C ILE A 8 17.81 -21.84 -20.50
N PRO A 9 17.12 -22.14 -21.61
CA PRO A 9 16.07 -21.25 -22.12
C PRO A 9 14.87 -21.17 -21.17
N LEU A 10 14.50 -22.29 -20.52
CA LEU A 10 13.41 -22.30 -19.54
C LEU A 10 13.69 -21.37 -18.36
N SER A 11 14.92 -21.37 -17.82
CA SER A 11 15.30 -20.50 -16.71
C SER A 11 15.36 -19.03 -17.13
N LEU A 12 15.82 -18.73 -18.35
CA LEU A 12 15.80 -17.36 -18.89
C LEU A 12 14.36 -16.84 -19.06
N VAL A 13 13.43 -17.67 -19.53
CA VAL A 13 12.01 -17.33 -19.62
C VAL A 13 11.43 -17.06 -18.23
N LEU A 14 11.67 -17.96 -17.27
CA LEU A 14 11.19 -17.79 -15.89
C LEU A 14 11.75 -16.52 -15.24
N LEU A 15 13.04 -16.24 -15.44
CA LEU A 15 13.68 -15.02 -14.95
C LEU A 15 13.07 -13.77 -15.62
N GLY A 16 12.83 -13.80 -16.93
CA GLY A 16 12.19 -12.72 -17.66
C GLY A 16 10.76 -12.44 -17.16
N VAL A 17 9.98 -13.49 -16.90
CA VAL A 17 8.63 -13.38 -16.33
C VAL A 17 8.68 -12.79 -14.92
N ALA A 18 9.61 -13.23 -14.07
CA ALA A 18 9.78 -12.72 -12.72
C ALA A 18 10.14 -11.22 -12.72
N VAL A 19 11.07 -10.80 -13.58
CA VAL A 19 11.44 -9.37 -13.73
C VAL A 19 10.27 -8.55 -14.26
N ALA A 20 9.54 -9.05 -15.27
CA ALA A 20 8.37 -8.36 -15.81
C ALA A 20 7.27 -8.18 -14.76
N ALA A 21 6.97 -9.22 -13.98
CA ALA A 21 6.00 -9.16 -12.89
C ALA A 21 6.44 -8.17 -11.79
N PHE A 22 7.73 -8.17 -11.42
CA PHE A 22 8.30 -7.23 -10.46
C PHE A 22 8.17 -5.77 -10.94
N VAL A 23 8.56 -5.48 -12.19
CA VAL A 23 8.44 -4.14 -12.77
C VAL A 23 6.97 -3.70 -12.86
N TRP A 24 6.06 -4.61 -13.20
CA TRP A 24 4.63 -4.34 -13.21
C TRP A 24 4.11 -3.99 -11.81
N ALA A 25 4.49 -4.73 -10.77
CA ALA A 25 4.07 -4.49 -9.39
C ALA A 25 4.58 -3.13 -8.86
N VAL A 26 5.84 -2.79 -9.13
CA VAL A 26 6.41 -1.49 -8.78
C VAL A 26 5.68 -0.34 -9.48
N LYS A 27 5.43 -0.47 -10.80
CA LYS A 27 4.70 0.55 -11.57
C LYS A 27 3.24 0.70 -11.18
N ARG A 28 2.61 -0.34 -10.61
CA ARG A 28 1.23 -0.32 -10.13
C ARG A 28 1.06 0.48 -8.84
N GLY A 29 2.12 1.04 -8.26
CA GLY A 29 2.01 1.96 -7.13
C GLY A 29 1.57 1.27 -5.84
N GLN A 30 1.80 -0.05 -5.68
CA GLN A 30 1.47 -0.79 -4.44
C GLN A 30 2.20 -0.22 -3.20
N PHE A 31 3.23 0.60 -3.40
CA PHE A 31 3.97 1.26 -2.33
C PHE A 31 3.42 2.64 -1.95
N ASP A 32 2.54 3.23 -2.74
CA ASP A 32 1.96 4.57 -2.50
C ASP A 32 0.88 4.53 -1.39
N ASP A 33 0.32 3.35 -1.11
CA ASP A 33 -0.71 3.13 -0.09
C ASP A 33 -0.14 2.78 1.30
N LEU A 34 1.19 2.75 1.44
CA LEU A 34 1.87 2.53 2.74
C LEU A 34 2.17 3.84 3.49
N ASP A 35 1.97 4.99 2.86
CA ASP A 35 2.37 6.29 3.40
C ASP A 35 1.31 6.99 4.27
N THR A 36 0.11 6.41 4.50
CA THR A 36 -1.04 7.21 4.98
C THR A 36 -1.51 7.07 6.45
N PRO A 37 -1.25 6.04 7.29
CA PRO A 37 -1.81 6.04 8.66
C PRO A 37 -0.84 6.45 9.79
N ALA A 38 0.45 6.67 9.52
CA ALA A 38 1.43 6.89 10.59
C ALA A 38 1.46 8.33 11.15
N LEU A 39 0.96 9.32 10.40
CA LEU A 39 0.94 10.72 10.81
C LEU A 39 -0.38 11.13 11.50
N ASP A 40 -1.48 10.42 11.24
CA ASP A 40 -2.80 10.76 11.81
C ASP A 40 -2.85 10.55 13.35
N ILE A 41 -2.03 9.64 13.90
CA ILE A 41 -1.98 9.36 15.34
C ILE A 41 -1.21 10.45 16.13
N LEU A 42 -0.30 11.18 15.49
CA LEU A 42 0.49 12.23 16.15
C LEU A 42 -0.20 13.61 16.09
N GLU A 43 -1.11 13.83 15.15
CA GLU A 43 -1.79 15.12 14.95
C GLU A 43 -3.13 15.24 15.73
N ASP A 44 -3.70 14.13 16.23
CA ASP A 44 -5.01 14.14 16.91
C ASP A 44 -4.97 14.39 18.44
N ASN A 45 -3.77 14.57 19.02
CA ASN A 45 -3.63 14.86 20.46
C ASN A 45 -3.75 16.35 20.84
N ASP A 46 -3.79 17.26 19.86
CA ASP A 46 -3.78 18.72 20.11
C ASP A 46 -5.06 19.46 19.71
N ARG A 47 -6.13 18.75 19.32
CA ARG A 47 -7.42 19.40 19.05
C ARG A 47 -8.29 19.41 20.31
N PRO A 48 -8.56 20.58 20.91
CA PRO A 48 -9.53 20.65 22.00
C PRO A 48 -10.87 20.14 21.48
N ALA A 49 -11.44 19.18 22.20
CA ALA A 49 -12.78 18.67 21.92
C ALA A 49 -13.74 19.86 21.75
N PRO A 50 -14.57 19.91 20.70
CA PRO A 50 -15.59 20.94 20.57
C PRO A 50 -16.39 20.99 21.88
N PRO A 51 -16.64 22.18 22.45
CA PRO A 51 -17.38 22.29 23.70
C PRO A 51 -18.69 21.52 23.55
N PRO A 52 -19.13 20.77 24.58
CA PRO A 52 -20.39 20.06 24.56
C PRO A 52 -21.47 21.02 24.05
N GLN A 53 -22.01 20.72 22.87
CA GLN A 53 -23.12 21.48 22.33
C GLN A 53 -24.29 21.18 23.27
N GLU A 54 -24.50 22.11 24.21
CA GLU A 54 -25.59 22.10 25.16
C GLU A 54 -26.86 22.04 24.33
N ARG A 55 -27.42 20.83 24.23
CA ARG A 55 -28.71 20.60 23.61
C ARG A 55 -29.71 21.31 24.49
N ASP A 56 -30.04 22.52 24.08
CA ASP A 56 -31.06 23.37 24.64
C ASP A 56 -32.33 22.52 24.87
N PRO A 57 -32.75 22.29 26.14
CA PRO A 57 -33.91 21.45 26.42
C PRO A 57 -35.23 22.21 26.22
N HIS A 58 -35.22 23.41 25.64
CA HIS A 58 -36.41 24.22 25.39
C HIS A 58 -36.59 24.52 23.92
N GLY A 59 -37.36 23.66 23.25
CA GLY A 59 -37.83 23.86 21.89
C GLY A 59 -39.20 23.22 21.69
N SER A 60 -40.23 23.91 22.20
CA SER A 60 -41.69 23.70 21.98
C SER A 60 -42.38 22.64 22.82
#